data_AF-A0A803N8R4-F1
#
_entry.id   AF-A0A803N8R4-F1
#
_cell.length_a   1.000
_cell.length_b   1.000
_cell.length_c   1.000
_cell.angle_alpha   90.00
_cell.angle_beta   90.00
_cell.angle_gamma   90.00
#
_symmetry.space_group_name_H-M   'P 1'
#
loop_
_entity.id
_entity.type
_entity.pdbx_description
1 polymer ?
#
loop_
_entity_poly.entity_id
_entity_poly.type
_entity_poly.pdbx_seq_one_letter_code
_entity_poly.pdbx_strand_id
1 'polypeptide(L)'
;MRMAAYQQEVARSFNKNIRARVFKLGDWVLRKVYENTREVNAGKLAPNWEEPYEIIKVVGNGAYRLRNAKGKEVQRRWNAAHLKLYHF
;
A
#
# COMPACT_ATOMS: atom_id res chain seq x y z
N MET A 1 -9.54 17.83 -25.14
CA MET A 1 -10.08 17.52 -23.79
C MET A 1 -10.29 16.00 -23.57
N ARG A 2 -9.31 15.12 -23.85
CA ARG A 2 -9.45 13.65 -23.64
C ARG A 2 -8.73 13.11 -22.40
N MET A 3 -7.74 13.83 -21.88
CA MET A 3 -6.92 13.38 -20.73
C MET A 3 -7.69 13.37 -19.41
N ALA A 4 -8.56 14.35 -19.16
CA ALA A 4 -9.28 14.46 -17.89
C ALA A 4 -10.33 13.35 -17.69
N ALA A 5 -11.02 12.94 -18.76
CA ALA A 5 -11.98 11.84 -18.70
C ALA A 5 -11.29 10.49 -18.43
N TYR A 6 -10.16 10.25 -19.09
CA TYR A 6 -9.33 9.07 -18.86
C TYR A 6 -8.78 9.04 -17.42
N GLN A 7 -8.22 10.15 -16.95
CA GLN A 7 -7.75 10.28 -15.56
C GLN A 7 -8.88 10.08 -14.54
N GLN A 8 -10.09 10.57 -14.81
CA GLN A 8 -11.24 10.34 -13.94
C GLN A 8 -11.69 8.88 -13.94
N GLU A 9 -11.69 8.21 -15.08
CA GLU A 9 -12.09 6.80 -15.17
C GLU A 9 -11.08 5.90 -14.45
N VAL A 10 -9.78 6.17 -14.65
CA VAL A 10 -8.68 5.55 -13.89
C VAL A 10 -8.86 5.87 -12.40
N ALA A 11 -9.01 7.13 -12.00
CA ALA A 11 -9.22 7.47 -10.59
C ALA A 11 -10.46 6.80 -9.98
N ARG A 12 -11.54 6.63 -10.74
CA ARG A 12 -12.77 5.93 -10.30
C ARG A 12 -12.55 4.43 -10.14
N SER A 13 -11.87 3.76 -11.06
CA SER A 13 -11.59 2.32 -10.94
C SER A 13 -10.62 2.03 -9.79
N PHE A 14 -9.62 2.89 -9.61
CA PHE A 14 -8.71 2.84 -8.46
C PHE A 14 -9.46 3.13 -7.15
N ASN A 15 -10.27 4.19 -7.09
CA ASN A 15 -11.05 4.53 -5.88
C ASN A 15 -12.08 3.47 -5.51
N LYS A 16 -12.70 2.76 -6.47
CA LYS A 16 -13.62 1.64 -6.17
C LYS A 16 -12.90 0.50 -5.45
N ASN A 17 -11.69 0.15 -5.88
CA ASN A 17 -10.86 -0.87 -5.21
C ASN A 17 -10.32 -0.39 -3.85
N ILE A 18 -10.02 0.91 -3.71
CA ILE A 18 -9.54 1.52 -2.47
C ILE A 18 -10.67 1.62 -1.43
N ARG A 19 -11.91 1.96 -1.84
CA ARG A 19 -13.07 2.07 -0.95
C ARG A 19 -13.43 0.75 -0.26
N ALA A 20 -13.10 -0.39 -0.86
CA ALA A 20 -13.31 -1.70 -0.25
C ALA A 20 -12.25 -2.06 0.82
N ARG A 21 -11.13 -1.33 0.88
CA ARG A 21 -9.98 -1.63 1.76
C ARG A 21 -9.71 -0.47 2.70
N VAL A 22 -10.63 -0.23 3.64
CA VAL A 22 -10.36 0.63 4.79
C VAL A 22 -9.61 -0.20 5.82
N PHE A 23 -8.40 0.23 6.16
CA PHE A 23 -7.60 -0.39 7.21
C PHE A 23 -7.64 0.46 8.48
N LYS A 24 -7.50 -0.18 9.63
CA LYS A 24 -7.49 0.46 10.95
C LYS A 24 -6.08 0.60 11.48
N LEU A 25 -5.93 1.49 12.46
CA LEU A 25 -4.71 1.58 13.26
C LEU A 25 -4.47 0.23 13.96
N GLY A 26 -3.25 -0.29 13.90
CA GLY A 26 -2.87 -1.59 14.47
C GLY A 26 -3.14 -2.78 13.55
N ASP A 27 -3.81 -2.60 12.41
CA ASP A 27 -3.95 -3.69 11.43
C ASP A 27 -2.58 -4.04 10.85
N TRP A 28 -2.31 -5.34 10.77
CA TRP A 28 -1.15 -5.87 10.06
C TRP A 28 -1.49 -5.98 8.58
N VAL A 29 -0.60 -5.47 7.72
CA VAL A 29 -0.77 -5.45 6.27
C VAL A 29 0.50 -5.88 5.57
N LEU A 30 0.33 -6.62 4.47
CA LEU A 30 1.39 -6.91 3.53
C LEU A 30 1.51 -5.77 2.51
N ARG A 31 2.74 -5.42 2.18
CA ARG A 31 3.07 -4.38 1.23
C ARG A 31 3.47 -4.98 -0.11
N LYS A 32 2.87 -4.51 -1.20
CA LYS A 32 3.24 -4.97 -2.54
C LYS A 32 4.59 -4.40 -2.97
N VAL A 33 5.49 -5.27 -3.42
CA VAL A 33 6.80 -4.93 -3.96
C VAL A 33 6.67 -4.68 -5.46
N TYR A 34 6.95 -3.46 -5.89
CA TYR A 34 7.16 -3.10 -7.29
C TYR A 34 8.65 -2.99 -7.60
N GLU A 35 9.06 -3.09 -8.87
CA GLU A 35 10.45 -2.94 -9.31
C GLU A 35 11.12 -1.65 -8.77
N ASN A 36 10.37 -0.55 -8.72
CA ASN A 36 10.83 0.75 -8.17
C ASN A 36 10.87 0.85 -6.63
N THR A 37 10.28 -0.12 -5.93
CA THR A 37 10.25 -0.19 -4.45
C THR A 37 10.89 -1.47 -3.93
N ARG A 38 11.46 -2.26 -4.84
CA ARG A 38 12.18 -3.49 -4.55
C ARG A 38 13.42 -3.09 -3.77
N GLU A 39 13.62 -3.69 -2.60
CA GLU A 39 14.94 -3.59 -1.98
C GLU A 39 15.96 -4.11 -2.99
N VAL A 40 17.06 -3.36 -3.16
CA VAL A 40 18.10 -3.63 -4.18
C VAL A 40 18.62 -5.07 -4.12
N ASN A 41 18.45 -5.75 -2.97
CA ASN A 41 18.86 -7.12 -2.69
C ASN A 41 17.77 -8.19 -2.89
N ALA A 42 16.52 -7.82 -3.20
CA ALA A 42 15.47 -8.81 -3.45
C ALA A 42 15.68 -9.39 -4.85
N GLY A 43 16.45 -10.47 -4.99
CA GLY A 43 16.74 -11.12 -6.29
C GLY A 43 15.47 -11.45 -7.07
N LYS A 44 15.53 -11.55 -8.42
CA LYS A 44 14.42 -11.61 -9.41
C LYS A 44 13.21 -12.53 -9.10
N LEU A 45 13.35 -13.46 -8.15
CA LEU A 45 12.33 -14.42 -7.69
C LEU A 45 11.72 -14.09 -6.31
N ALA A 46 12.07 -12.97 -5.68
CA ALA A 46 11.52 -12.60 -4.39
C ALA A 46 9.99 -12.42 -4.46
N PRO A 47 9.24 -12.84 -3.44
CA PRO A 47 7.79 -12.69 -3.41
C PRO A 47 7.38 -11.23 -3.63
N ASN A 48 6.30 -11.03 -4.40
CA ASN A 48 5.77 -9.70 -4.72
C ASN A 48 5.17 -8.97 -3.51
N TRP A 49 5.26 -9.54 -2.31
CA TRP A 49 4.78 -8.99 -1.05
C TRP A 49 5.94 -9.04 -0.04
N GLU A 50 6.23 -7.90 0.56
CA GLU A 50 7.22 -7.79 1.64
C GLU A 50 6.64 -8.23 2.99
N GLU A 51 7.51 -8.31 4.00
CA GLU A 51 7.18 -8.61 5.39
C GLU A 51 5.93 -7.85 5.90
N PRO A 52 5.20 -8.38 6.89
CA PRO A 52 4.09 -7.69 7.51
C PRO A 52 4.50 -6.34 8.11
N TYR A 53 3.67 -5.33 7.88
CA TYR A 53 3.77 -4.01 8.47
C TYR A 53 2.53 -3.70 9.30
N GLU A 54 2.69 -2.93 10.36
CA GLU A 54 1.59 -2.42 11.17
C GLU A 54 1.20 -1.02 10.69
N ILE A 55 -0.10 -0.75 10.62
CA ILE A 55 -0.59 0.61 10.36
C ILE A 55 -0.51 1.45 11.63
N ILE A 56 0.36 2.46 11.60
CA ILE A 56 0.57 3.39 12.71
C ILE A 56 -0.11 4.74 12.53
N LYS A 57 -0.62 5.03 11.33
CA LYS A 57 -1.40 6.25 11.09
C LYS A 57 -2.25 6.15 9.84
N VAL A 58 -3.49 6.60 9.92
CA VAL A 58 -4.34 6.89 8.76
C VAL A 58 -4.10 8.35 8.36
N VAL A 59 -3.60 8.58 7.14
CA VAL A 59 -3.27 9.93 6.63
C VAL A 59 -4.48 10.58 5.92
N GLY A 60 -5.49 9.77 5.54
CA GLY A 60 -6.66 10.22 4.77
C GLY A 60 -6.56 9.85 3.29
N ASN A 61 -7.69 9.88 2.57
CA ASN A 61 -7.79 9.50 1.14
C ASN A 61 -7.22 8.09 0.82
N GLY A 62 -7.33 7.15 1.76
CA GLY A 62 -6.81 5.79 1.59
C GLY A 62 -5.28 5.70 1.64
N ALA A 63 -4.58 6.69 2.22
CA ALA A 63 -3.16 6.62 2.51
C ALA A 63 -2.88 6.33 3.99
N TYR A 64 -1.86 5.52 4.24
CA TYR A 64 -1.47 5.02 5.56
C TYR A 64 0.04 5.18 5.79
N ARG A 65 0.44 5.34 7.05
CA ARG A 65 1.82 5.15 7.49
C ARG A 65 1.97 3.77 8.09
N LEU A 66 3.11 3.16 7.78
CA LEU A 66 3.42 1.80 8.16
C LEU A 66 4.63 1.78 9.09
N ARG A 67 4.68 0.79 9.96
CA ARG A 67 5.82 0.45 10.79
C ARG A 67 6.18 -1.01 10.53
N ASN A 68 7.46 -1.30 10.34
CA ASN A 68 7.89 -2.69 10.19
C ASN A 68 7.85 -3.42 11.54
N ALA A 69 7.97 -4.75 11.53
CA ALA A 69 8.04 -5.55 12.75
C ALA A 69 9.20 -5.16 13.69
N LYS A 70 10.24 -4.49 13.16
CA LYS A 70 11.40 -3.98 13.92
C LYS A 70 11.14 -2.60 14.55
N GLY A 71 9.92 -2.06 14.46
CA GLY A 71 9.54 -0.77 15.02
C GLY A 71 9.98 0.45 14.21
N LYS A 72 10.64 0.27 13.06
CA LYS A 72 11.05 1.36 12.16
C LYS A 72 9.87 1.81 11.31
N GLU A 73 9.57 3.11 11.38
CA GLU A 73 8.57 3.74 10.53
C GLU A 73 9.03 3.78 9.07
N VAL A 74 8.11 3.45 8.17
CA VAL A 74 8.30 3.66 6.74
C VAL A 74 8.03 5.13 6.45
N GLN A 75 9.07 5.88 6.05
CA GLN A 75 8.95 7.32 5.76
C GLN A 75 7.93 7.62 4.66
N ARG A 76 7.76 6.70 3.70
CA ARG A 76 6.82 6.84 2.59
C ARG A 76 5.39 6.51 3.03
N ARG A 77 4.43 7.31 2.59
CA ARG A 77 3.00 7.04 2.73
C ARG A 77 2.56 5.98 1.72
N TRP A 78 1.75 5.02 2.16
CA TRP A 78 1.29 3.90 1.33
C TRP A 78 -0.20 3.98 1.07
N ASN A 79 -0.59 3.83 -0.19
CA ASN A 79 -2.00 3.78 -0.57
C ASN A 79 -2.57 2.38 -0.31
N ALA A 80 -3.84 2.31 0.12
CA ALA A 80 -4.60 1.09 0.37
C ALA A 80 -4.54 0.09 -0.80
N ALA A 81 -4.47 0.57 -2.03
CA ALA A 81 -4.38 -0.26 -3.23
C ALA A 81 -3.11 -1.15 -3.25
N HIS A 82 -2.04 -0.72 -2.58
CA HIS A 82 -0.77 -1.45 -2.50
C HIS A 82 -0.63 -2.23 -1.19
N LEU A 83 -1.68 -2.26 -0.37
CA LEU A 83 -1.74 -2.97 0.89
C LEU A 83 -2.75 -4.10 0.80
N LYS A 84 -2.44 -5.18 1.50
CA LYS A 84 -3.33 -6.33 1.68
C LYS A 84 -3.38 -6.63 3.17
N LEU A 85 -4.58 -6.83 3.72
CA LEU A 85 -4.72 -7.23 5.13
C LEU A 85 -3.98 -8.55 5.35
N TYR A 86 -3.14 -8.58 6.38
CA TYR A 86 -2.48 -9.79 6.84
C TYR A 86 -3.37 -10.42 7.91
N HIS A 87 -3.79 -11.66 7.65
CA HIS A 87 -4.55 -12.46 8.60
C HIS A 87 -3.58 -13.48 9.20
N PHE A 88 -3.57 -13.55 10.53
CA PHE A 88 -2.94 -14.64 11.28
C PHE A 88 -3.79 -15.90 11.22
#